data_AF-A0A3D4UIV3-F1
#
_entry.id   AF-A0A3D4UIV3-F1
#
_cell.length_a   1.000
_cell.length_b   1.000
_cell.length_c   1.000
_cell.angle_alpha   90.00
_cell.angle_beta   90.00
_cell.angle_gamma   90.00
#
_symmetry.space_group_name_H-M   'P 1'
#
loop_
_entity.id
_entity.type
_entity.pdbx_description
1 polymer ?
#
loop_
_entity_poly.entity_id
_entity_poly.type
_entity_poly.pdbx_seq_one_letter_code
_entity_poly.pdbx_strand_id
1 'polypeptide(L)'
;MCASCHDVSNPIYSAQPDGSYTLNDLDAAHPTGNVYETFPEQRTYSEWLMSDFAQGPIAIGDRYETQLNEVSSCQDCHMPELESPACLFEDDRPNYSNHAFSGSNNWVLRAIRNMNTNDFVTGLLPDLVDQAIDRNEEMMRAASDMELSIVDNNLNVRIINQSGHKLPSGYPEGRRMWINVKFFDASDAVIAEHGAYDDMTAELTTSDTKVYEMKLGLDAHASALTGVPEGPSFHLTLANKVFKDNRIPPRGFTNANFEAIQSAPIGYSYDDGDFWDDTQFVIPKGAVRAEARVRYQLTSKEYIEFLRDENTTNTAGQDIYDQWVALGKSPVIDMDEGMIEIAPPCPADLTGDGNLDFFDVSAFLGAFSNMQPEADFTGDGLYNFFDVSAFLNAFSAGCP
;
A
#
# COMPACT_ATOMS: atom_id res chain seq x y z
N MET A 1 -25.58 7.16 -2.69
CA MET A 1 -25.47 6.41 -3.96
C MET A 1 -24.25 5.49 -3.94
N CYS A 2 -23.07 5.94 -3.49
CA CYS A 2 -21.87 5.10 -3.46
C CYS A 2 -22.02 3.85 -2.56
N ALA A 3 -22.70 3.96 -1.42
CA ALA A 3 -22.94 2.85 -0.48
C ALA A 3 -23.47 1.56 -1.12
N SER A 4 -24.40 1.67 -2.09
CA SER A 4 -25.01 0.48 -2.72
C SER A 4 -24.05 -0.30 -3.62
N CYS A 5 -22.92 0.29 -4.00
CA CYS A 5 -21.93 -0.33 -4.89
C CYS A 5 -20.58 -0.56 -4.22
N HIS A 6 -20.32 0.10 -3.09
CA HIS A 6 -19.01 0.11 -2.42
C HIS A 6 -19.00 -0.53 -1.02
N ASP A 7 -20.09 -1.20 -0.65
CA ASP A 7 -20.10 -2.26 0.36
C ASP A 7 -20.58 -3.55 -0.31
N VAL A 8 -19.63 -4.34 -0.79
CA VAL A 8 -19.91 -5.61 -1.49
C VAL A 8 -19.84 -6.74 -0.47
N SER A 9 -20.81 -7.63 -0.48
CA SER A 9 -20.87 -8.74 0.45
C SER A 9 -21.37 -9.98 -0.24
N ASN A 10 -20.93 -11.13 0.28
CA ASN A 10 -21.43 -12.40 -0.18
C ASN A 10 -22.69 -12.78 0.62
N PRO A 11 -23.89 -12.66 0.02
CA PRO A 11 -25.15 -12.83 0.74
C PRO A 11 -25.48 -14.31 1.01
N ILE A 12 -24.68 -15.25 0.49
CA ILE A 12 -24.89 -16.68 0.74
C ILE A 12 -24.43 -17.07 2.14
N TYR A 13 -23.68 -16.22 2.83
CA TYR A 13 -23.17 -16.48 4.17
C TYR A 13 -23.80 -15.54 5.20
N SER A 14 -24.17 -16.09 6.37
CA SER A 14 -24.59 -15.32 7.53
C SER A 14 -23.52 -15.31 8.61
N ALA A 15 -23.24 -14.12 9.16
CA ALA A 15 -22.37 -13.94 10.32
C ALA A 15 -22.92 -14.69 11.54
N GLN A 16 -22.03 -15.33 12.29
CA GLN A 16 -22.34 -16.07 13.51
C GLN A 16 -21.84 -15.31 14.75
N PRO A 17 -22.42 -15.58 15.93
CA PRO A 17 -21.99 -14.93 17.19
C PRO A 17 -20.52 -15.17 17.57
N ASP A 18 -19.88 -16.20 17.02
CA ASP A 18 -18.47 -16.52 17.24
C ASP A 18 -17.51 -15.86 16.21
N GLY A 19 -18.06 -15.02 15.32
CA GLY A 19 -17.31 -14.34 14.26
C GLY A 19 -17.09 -15.16 12.98
N SER A 20 -17.57 -16.41 12.94
CA SER A 20 -17.55 -17.23 11.72
C SER A 20 -18.70 -16.88 10.76
N TYR A 21 -18.66 -17.44 9.56
CA TYR A 21 -19.69 -17.25 8.54
C TYR A 21 -20.18 -18.60 8.01
N THR A 22 -21.48 -18.85 8.13
CA THR A 22 -22.09 -20.13 7.74
C THR A 22 -22.90 -20.00 6.47
N LEU A 23 -22.84 -21.01 5.61
CA LEU A 23 -23.61 -21.05 4.38
C LEU A 23 -25.11 -21.11 4.70
N ASN A 24 -25.88 -20.24 4.07
CA ASN A 24 -27.34 -20.22 4.10
C ASN A 24 -27.91 -21.31 3.20
N ASP A 25 -29.21 -21.59 3.34
CA ASP A 25 -29.91 -22.44 2.39
C ASP A 25 -29.75 -21.89 0.96
N LEU A 26 -29.33 -22.74 0.02
CA LEU A 26 -29.18 -22.36 -1.38
C LEU A 26 -30.54 -21.94 -1.96
N ASP A 27 -30.51 -20.98 -2.88
CA ASP A 27 -31.69 -20.35 -3.49
C ASP A 27 -32.65 -19.63 -2.51
N ALA A 28 -32.24 -19.43 -1.25
CA ALA A 28 -32.97 -18.62 -0.28
C ALA A 28 -32.41 -17.18 -0.22
N ALA A 29 -33.28 -16.23 0.14
CA ALA A 29 -32.84 -14.87 0.46
C ALA A 29 -32.07 -14.85 1.79
N HIS A 30 -31.09 -13.95 1.91
CA HIS A 30 -30.41 -13.73 3.20
C HIS A 30 -31.44 -13.41 4.30
N PRO A 31 -31.33 -13.99 5.51
CA PRO A 31 -32.36 -13.88 6.55
C PRO A 31 -32.77 -12.44 6.92
N THR A 32 -31.82 -11.51 6.86
CA THR A 32 -32.03 -10.10 7.26
C THR A 32 -31.82 -9.10 6.14
N GLY A 33 -31.16 -9.50 5.05
CA GLY A 33 -30.66 -8.57 4.03
C GLY A 33 -29.71 -7.48 4.54
N ASN A 34 -29.23 -7.55 5.79
CA ASN A 34 -28.30 -6.59 6.36
C ASN A 34 -26.87 -6.90 5.92
N VAL A 35 -26.20 -5.94 5.27
CA VAL A 35 -24.82 -6.10 4.79
C VAL A 35 -23.84 -6.42 5.91
N TYR A 36 -24.06 -5.91 7.12
CA TYR A 36 -23.19 -6.15 8.28
C TYR A 36 -23.43 -7.50 8.97
N GLU A 37 -24.35 -8.30 8.45
CA GLU A 37 -24.60 -9.68 8.86
C GLU A 37 -24.23 -10.68 7.75
N THR A 38 -23.71 -10.18 6.62
CA THR A 38 -23.22 -10.98 5.49
C THR A 38 -21.69 -10.98 5.47
N PHE A 39 -21.09 -11.92 4.74
CA PHE A 39 -19.63 -11.98 4.64
C PHE A 39 -19.06 -10.75 3.88
N PRO A 40 -18.12 -9.98 4.48
CA PRO A 40 -17.58 -8.75 3.91
C PRO A 40 -16.58 -9.04 2.78
N GLU A 41 -17.01 -8.87 1.54
CA GLU A 41 -16.09 -8.92 0.39
C GLU A 41 -15.30 -7.61 0.29
N GLN A 42 -16.03 -6.48 0.37
CA GLN A 42 -15.49 -5.12 0.26
C GLN A 42 -16.28 -4.19 1.19
N ARG A 43 -15.58 -3.22 1.79
CA ARG A 43 -16.15 -2.27 2.77
C ARG A 43 -15.76 -0.82 2.49
N THR A 44 -15.41 -0.46 1.25
CA THR A 44 -14.87 0.86 0.90
C THR A 44 -15.77 2.00 1.37
N TYR A 45 -17.09 1.89 1.20
CA TYR A 45 -18.01 2.93 1.69
C TYR A 45 -18.06 2.97 3.21
N SER A 46 -18.19 1.82 3.86
CA SER A 46 -18.21 1.74 5.32
C SER A 46 -16.90 2.21 5.97
N GLU A 47 -15.75 1.92 5.36
CA GLU A 47 -14.43 2.43 5.76
C GLU A 47 -14.41 3.95 5.71
N TRP A 48 -14.94 4.55 4.63
CA TRP A 48 -15.10 6.01 4.53
C TRP A 48 -16.08 6.57 5.55
N LEU A 49 -17.22 5.92 5.76
CA LEU A 49 -18.23 6.36 6.72
C LEU A 49 -17.68 6.42 8.15
N MET A 50 -16.73 5.55 8.47
CA MET A 50 -16.03 5.48 9.76
C MET A 50 -14.75 6.34 9.82
N SER A 51 -14.43 7.09 8.77
CA SER A 51 -13.29 7.99 8.72
C SER A 51 -13.64 9.43 9.12
N ASP A 52 -12.63 10.25 9.39
CA ASP A 52 -12.78 11.68 9.64
C ASP A 52 -13.37 12.43 8.43
N PHE A 53 -13.15 11.93 7.20
CA PHE A 53 -13.71 12.54 5.98
C PHE A 53 -15.24 12.52 5.99
N ALA A 54 -15.87 11.51 6.60
CA ALA A 54 -17.32 11.47 6.76
C ALA A 54 -17.83 12.38 7.90
N GLN A 55 -16.95 12.82 8.80
CA GLN A 55 -17.30 13.72 9.91
C GLN A 55 -17.20 15.20 9.51
N GLY A 56 -16.37 15.54 8.53
CA GLY A 56 -16.27 16.89 7.99
C GLY A 56 -15.16 17.06 6.95
N PRO A 57 -15.04 18.26 6.37
CA PRO A 57 -13.99 18.57 5.41
C PRO A 57 -12.59 18.43 6.00
N ILE A 58 -11.70 17.78 5.26
CA ILE A 58 -10.29 17.58 5.59
C ILE A 58 -9.45 18.32 4.56
N ALA A 59 -8.53 19.17 5.03
CA ALA A 59 -7.56 19.83 4.17
C ALA A 59 -6.63 18.79 3.53
N ILE A 60 -6.56 18.81 2.21
CA ILE A 60 -5.75 17.87 1.42
C ILE A 60 -4.72 18.56 0.53
N GLY A 61 -4.70 19.89 0.51
CA GLY A 61 -3.87 20.69 -0.39
C GLY A 61 -4.21 20.43 -1.86
N ASP A 62 -3.23 20.57 -2.73
CA ASP A 62 -3.39 20.44 -4.20
C ASP A 62 -3.30 18.96 -4.66
N ARG A 63 -3.62 18.00 -3.78
CA ARG A 63 -3.39 16.56 -3.98
C ARG A 63 -4.26 15.95 -5.07
N TYR A 64 -5.53 16.35 -5.15
CA TYR A 64 -6.45 15.89 -6.18
C TYR A 64 -6.71 17.04 -7.16
N GLU A 65 -7.13 16.72 -8.38
CA GLU A 65 -7.45 17.69 -9.44
C GLU A 65 -8.73 18.50 -9.14
N THR A 66 -8.89 19.00 -7.92
CA THR A 66 -10.08 19.69 -7.42
C THR A 66 -9.76 21.14 -7.10
N GLN A 67 -10.74 22.03 -7.30
CA GLN A 67 -10.65 23.44 -6.87
C GLN A 67 -10.94 23.61 -5.36
N LEU A 68 -11.25 22.52 -4.66
CA LEU A 68 -11.57 22.52 -3.25
C LEU A 68 -10.31 22.51 -2.39
N ASN A 69 -10.25 23.37 -1.37
CA ASN A 69 -9.16 23.35 -0.38
C ASN A 69 -9.30 22.21 0.64
N GLU A 70 -10.52 21.69 0.81
CA GLU A 70 -10.88 20.65 1.78
C GLU A 70 -11.89 19.68 1.13
N VAL A 71 -11.83 18.40 1.51
CA VAL A 71 -12.69 17.35 0.94
C VAL A 71 -13.38 16.55 2.04
N SER A 72 -14.62 16.14 1.79
CA SER A 72 -15.46 15.40 2.73
C SER A 72 -16.28 14.31 2.05
N SER A 73 -16.46 14.35 0.73
CA SER A 73 -17.27 13.37 -0.01
C SER A 73 -16.41 12.55 -0.97
N CYS A 74 -16.92 11.39 -1.39
CA CYS A 74 -16.27 10.58 -2.42
C CYS A 74 -16.07 11.40 -3.72
N GLN A 75 -17.04 12.24 -4.04
CA GLN A 75 -17.08 13.04 -5.26
C GLN A 75 -16.02 14.14 -5.25
N ASP A 76 -15.67 14.67 -4.08
CA ASP A 76 -14.69 15.76 -3.96
C ASP A 76 -13.31 15.32 -4.51
N CYS A 77 -12.98 14.02 -4.38
CA CYS A 77 -11.74 13.42 -4.91
C CYS A 77 -11.95 12.69 -6.25
N HIS A 78 -13.04 11.90 -6.39
CA HIS A 78 -13.24 11.02 -7.57
C HIS A 78 -14.09 11.63 -8.68
N MET A 79 -14.73 12.76 -8.42
CA MET A 79 -15.48 13.56 -9.39
C MET A 79 -15.15 15.05 -9.25
N PRO A 80 -13.86 15.41 -9.28
CA PRO A 80 -13.44 16.73 -8.86
C PRO A 80 -14.10 17.82 -9.73
N GLU A 81 -14.37 18.96 -9.09
CA GLU A 81 -14.98 20.11 -9.73
C GLU A 81 -13.93 20.89 -10.54
N LEU A 82 -14.19 21.03 -11.84
CA LEU A 82 -13.32 21.70 -12.80
C LEU A 82 -14.07 22.83 -13.53
N GLU A 83 -13.34 23.77 -14.12
CA GLU A 83 -13.87 24.64 -15.17
C GLU A 83 -13.77 23.91 -16.52
N SER A 84 -14.92 23.54 -17.08
CA SER A 84 -14.98 22.70 -18.29
C SER A 84 -16.33 22.85 -18.99
N PRO A 85 -16.44 22.61 -20.31
CA PRO A 85 -17.71 22.73 -21.00
C PRO A 85 -18.56 21.49 -20.72
N ALA A 86 -19.84 21.68 -20.39
CA ALA A 86 -20.75 20.55 -20.11
C ALA A 86 -21.14 19.74 -21.36
N CYS A 87 -20.91 20.32 -22.54
CA CYS A 87 -21.09 19.70 -23.84
C CYS A 87 -20.03 20.23 -24.82
N LEU A 88 -19.69 19.46 -25.85
CA LEU A 88 -18.61 19.75 -26.81
C LEU A 88 -18.74 21.11 -27.55
N PHE A 89 -19.90 21.76 -27.49
CA PHE A 89 -20.21 23.01 -28.20
C PHE A 89 -20.65 24.15 -27.28
N GLU A 90 -20.46 24.00 -25.97
CA GLU A 90 -20.79 25.04 -24.98
C GLU A 90 -19.51 25.68 -24.43
N ASP A 91 -19.68 26.87 -23.84
CA ASP A 91 -18.61 27.52 -23.09
C ASP A 91 -18.34 26.76 -21.78
N ASP A 92 -17.13 26.98 -21.23
CA ASP A 92 -16.77 26.43 -19.94
C ASP A 92 -17.72 26.94 -18.85
N ARG A 93 -18.15 26.03 -17.98
CA ARG A 93 -18.89 26.38 -16.77
C ARG A 93 -18.07 26.08 -15.54
N PRO A 94 -18.20 26.88 -14.47
CA PRO A 94 -17.59 26.56 -13.19
C PRO A 94 -18.24 25.31 -12.58
N ASN A 95 -17.49 24.66 -11.68
CA ASN A 95 -17.95 23.54 -10.85
C ASN A 95 -18.53 22.37 -11.66
N TYR A 96 -17.89 22.02 -12.77
CA TYR A 96 -18.20 20.81 -13.51
C TYR A 96 -17.60 19.59 -12.80
N SER A 97 -18.43 18.74 -12.21
CA SER A 97 -17.97 17.47 -11.63
C SER A 97 -17.51 16.53 -12.74
N ASN A 98 -16.22 16.25 -12.78
CA ASN A 98 -15.65 15.30 -13.72
C ASN A 98 -16.25 13.89 -13.49
N HIS A 99 -16.52 13.13 -14.54
CA HIS A 99 -17.04 11.76 -14.45
C HIS A 99 -16.00 10.72 -14.90
N ALA A 100 -14.72 11.02 -14.68
CA ALA A 100 -13.61 10.10 -14.97
C ALA A 100 -13.55 8.91 -14.01
N PHE A 101 -14.00 9.09 -12.75
CA PHE A 101 -13.99 8.06 -11.70
C PHE A 101 -12.63 7.37 -11.54
N SER A 102 -11.57 8.18 -11.43
CA SER A 102 -10.20 7.67 -11.38
C SER A 102 -9.96 6.79 -10.15
N GLY A 103 -9.19 5.73 -10.34
CA GLY A 103 -8.79 4.75 -9.34
C GLY A 103 -7.47 4.12 -9.76
N SER A 104 -7.31 2.81 -9.59
CA SER A 104 -6.01 2.15 -9.77
C SER A 104 -5.79 1.43 -11.11
N ASN A 105 -6.67 1.64 -12.10
CA ASN A 105 -6.67 0.83 -13.33
C ASN A 105 -5.76 1.39 -14.43
N ASN A 106 -4.61 0.78 -14.69
CA ASN A 106 -3.66 1.26 -15.71
C ASN A 106 -3.48 0.35 -16.93
N TRP A 107 -4.27 -0.73 -17.07
CA TRP A 107 -4.10 -1.68 -18.19
C TRP A 107 -5.39 -2.28 -18.75
N VAL A 108 -6.46 -2.40 -17.96
CA VAL A 108 -7.67 -3.13 -18.37
C VAL A 108 -8.42 -2.40 -19.49
N LEU A 109 -8.44 -1.06 -19.50
CA LEU A 109 -9.05 -0.32 -20.61
C LEU A 109 -8.37 -0.61 -21.96
N ARG A 110 -7.03 -0.74 -21.97
CA ARG A 110 -6.28 -1.20 -23.14
C ARG A 110 -6.64 -2.64 -23.51
N ALA A 111 -6.79 -3.53 -22.52
CA ALA A 111 -7.19 -4.92 -22.77
C ALA A 111 -8.59 -5.00 -23.41
N ILE A 112 -9.58 -4.30 -22.87
CA ILE A 112 -10.94 -4.23 -23.43
C ILE A 112 -10.90 -3.70 -24.86
N ARG A 113 -10.13 -2.63 -25.11
CA ARG A 113 -9.97 -2.07 -26.45
C ARG A 113 -9.31 -3.05 -27.43
N ASN A 114 -8.29 -3.78 -27.00
CA ASN A 114 -7.63 -4.80 -27.83
C ASN A 114 -8.59 -5.94 -28.20
N MET A 115 -9.45 -6.36 -27.27
CA MET A 115 -10.44 -7.43 -27.48
C MET A 115 -11.66 -6.96 -28.27
N ASN A 116 -12.02 -5.68 -28.16
CA ASN A 116 -13.12 -5.05 -28.91
C ASN A 116 -12.61 -3.86 -29.72
N THR A 117 -12.13 -4.15 -30.92
CA THR A 117 -11.46 -3.18 -31.81
C THR A 117 -12.39 -2.14 -32.44
N ASN A 118 -13.69 -2.19 -32.14
CA ASN A 118 -14.62 -1.19 -32.64
C ASN A 118 -14.74 -0.01 -31.66
N ASP A 119 -13.81 0.93 -31.78
CA ASP A 119 -13.76 2.15 -30.96
C ASP A 119 -15.04 2.99 -31.06
N PHE A 120 -15.81 2.88 -32.16
CA PHE A 120 -17.10 3.57 -32.30
C PHE A 120 -18.17 2.99 -31.35
N VAL A 121 -18.07 1.70 -31.01
CA VAL A 121 -18.99 1.03 -30.08
C VAL A 121 -18.53 1.23 -28.63
N THR A 122 -17.24 1.14 -28.37
CA THR A 122 -16.70 1.19 -27.01
C THR A 122 -16.43 2.61 -26.51
N GLY A 123 -16.22 3.57 -27.42
CA GLY A 123 -15.75 4.92 -27.07
C GLY A 123 -14.30 4.97 -26.58
N LEU A 124 -13.57 3.84 -26.65
CA LEU A 124 -12.20 3.71 -26.17
C LEU A 124 -11.19 4.12 -27.25
N LEU A 125 -11.24 5.40 -27.66
CA LEU A 125 -10.21 5.97 -28.54
C LEU A 125 -8.83 5.91 -27.84
N PRO A 126 -7.72 5.66 -28.56
CA PRO A 126 -6.40 5.53 -27.96
C PRO A 126 -6.04 6.66 -26.98
N ASP A 127 -6.17 7.91 -27.41
CA ASP A 127 -5.83 9.08 -26.60
C ASP A 127 -6.69 9.18 -25.32
N LEU A 128 -7.95 8.75 -25.38
CA LEU A 128 -8.84 8.75 -24.20
C LEU A 128 -8.49 7.65 -23.21
N VAL A 129 -8.04 6.50 -23.71
CA VAL A 129 -7.55 5.39 -22.88
C VAL A 129 -6.26 5.80 -22.19
N ASP A 130 -5.32 6.41 -22.91
CA ASP A 130 -4.06 6.87 -22.34
C ASP A 130 -4.29 7.96 -21.27
N GLN A 131 -5.13 8.95 -21.55
CA GLN A 131 -5.52 9.97 -20.55
C GLN A 131 -6.21 9.37 -19.32
N ALA A 132 -7.00 8.29 -19.48
CA ALA A 132 -7.62 7.61 -18.35
C ALA A 132 -6.60 6.85 -17.50
N ILE A 133 -5.57 6.28 -18.14
CA ILE A 133 -4.46 5.62 -17.45
C ILE A 133 -3.65 6.65 -16.67
N ASP A 134 -3.28 7.77 -17.30
CA ASP A 134 -2.50 8.84 -16.65
C ASP A 134 -3.21 9.35 -15.38
N ARG A 135 -4.50 9.67 -15.48
CA ARG A 135 -5.30 10.10 -14.31
C ARG A 135 -5.41 9.02 -13.22
N ASN A 136 -5.39 7.75 -13.58
CA ASN A 136 -5.41 6.66 -12.61
C ASN A 136 -4.06 6.53 -11.89
N GLU A 137 -2.95 6.67 -12.60
CA GLU A 137 -1.62 6.66 -11.99
C GLU A 137 -1.41 7.89 -11.09
N GLU A 138 -1.88 9.06 -11.50
CA GLU A 138 -1.87 10.28 -10.68
C GLU A 138 -2.74 10.13 -9.42
N MET A 139 -3.94 9.53 -9.54
CA MET A 139 -4.79 9.22 -8.38
C MET A 139 -4.08 8.30 -7.38
N MET A 140 -3.30 7.33 -7.87
CA MET A 140 -2.52 6.43 -7.01
C MET A 140 -1.35 7.15 -6.33
N ARG A 141 -0.66 8.06 -7.02
CA ARG A 141 0.38 8.93 -6.42
C ARG A 141 -0.20 9.89 -5.38
N ALA A 142 -1.42 10.36 -5.61
CA ALA A 142 -2.14 11.20 -4.67
C ALA A 142 -2.66 10.42 -3.45
N ALA A 143 -2.74 9.08 -3.47
CA ALA A 143 -3.39 8.31 -2.42
C ALA A 143 -2.56 8.14 -1.13
N SER A 144 -1.25 8.37 -1.18
CA SER A 144 -0.35 8.29 -0.03
C SER A 144 0.69 9.40 -0.01
N ASP A 145 1.40 9.48 1.12
CA ASP A 145 2.74 10.06 1.19
C ASP A 145 3.69 9.02 1.80
N MET A 146 4.99 9.19 1.55
CA MET A 146 6.05 8.42 2.22
C MET A 146 7.03 9.32 2.95
N GLU A 147 7.35 8.97 4.20
CA GLU A 147 8.41 9.60 4.99
C GLU A 147 9.51 8.58 5.29
N LEU A 148 10.77 9.03 5.14
CA LEU A 148 11.95 8.22 5.44
C LEU A 148 12.68 8.79 6.65
N SER A 149 13.06 7.93 7.58
CA SER A 149 13.88 8.29 8.74
C SER A 149 14.81 7.15 9.14
N ILE A 150 15.83 7.46 9.93
CA ILE A 150 16.70 6.44 10.53
C ILE A 150 16.32 6.30 12.00
N VAL A 151 15.96 5.09 12.43
CA VAL A 151 15.56 4.76 13.80
C VAL A 151 16.32 3.54 14.25
N ASP A 152 17.12 3.66 15.31
CA ASP A 152 17.91 2.56 15.88
C ASP A 152 18.76 1.79 14.83
N ASN A 153 19.45 2.53 13.94
CA ASN A 153 20.23 2.00 12.80
C ASN A 153 19.42 1.23 11.73
N ASN A 154 18.10 1.36 11.73
CA ASN A 154 17.24 0.86 10.66
C ASN A 154 16.68 2.02 9.84
N LEU A 155 16.49 1.78 8.55
CA LEU A 155 15.67 2.64 7.72
C LEU A 155 14.21 2.41 8.10
N ASN A 156 13.54 3.44 8.61
CA ASN A 156 12.10 3.45 8.79
C ASN A 156 11.44 4.05 7.54
N VAL A 157 10.52 3.28 6.94
CA VAL A 157 9.66 3.72 5.85
C VAL A 157 8.25 3.86 6.42
N ARG A 158 7.78 5.11 6.54
CA ARG A 158 6.41 5.43 6.92
C ARG A 158 5.58 5.67 5.68
N ILE A 159 4.44 4.99 5.56
CA ILE A 159 3.45 5.26 4.52
C ILE A 159 2.23 5.87 5.17
N ILE A 160 1.81 7.05 4.73
CA ILE A 160 0.67 7.79 5.24
C ILE A 160 -0.49 7.63 4.26
N ASN A 161 -1.64 7.16 4.74
CA ASN A 161 -2.85 7.06 3.95
C ASN A 161 -3.54 8.42 3.85
N GLN A 162 -3.70 8.90 2.62
CA GLN A 162 -4.34 10.17 2.32
C GLN A 162 -5.77 10.01 1.79
N SER A 163 -6.22 8.76 1.65
CA SER A 163 -7.58 8.42 1.26
C SER A 163 -8.53 8.33 2.46
N GLY A 164 -9.83 8.47 2.19
CA GLY A 164 -10.88 8.33 3.20
C GLY A 164 -11.22 6.89 3.57
N HIS A 165 -10.61 5.89 2.95
CA HIS A 165 -10.85 4.46 3.20
C HIS A 165 -9.53 3.73 3.40
N LYS A 166 -9.51 2.39 3.49
CA LYS A 166 -8.23 1.68 3.56
C LYS A 166 -7.37 1.93 2.31
N LEU A 167 -6.05 1.83 2.47
CA LEU A 167 -5.10 1.91 1.37
C LEU A 167 -4.36 0.57 1.18
N PRO A 168 -4.54 -0.11 0.02
CA PRO A 168 -5.59 0.11 -0.99
C PRO A 168 -6.97 -0.46 -0.57
N SER A 169 -8.09 0.16 -0.96
CA SER A 169 -9.45 -0.39 -0.71
C SER A 169 -10.02 -1.13 -1.95
N GLY A 170 -11.23 -1.68 -1.80
CA GLY A 170 -12.00 -2.34 -2.86
C GLY A 170 -11.66 -3.82 -3.04
N TYR A 171 -11.76 -4.29 -4.29
CA TYR A 171 -11.59 -5.70 -4.67
C TYR A 171 -10.25 -6.29 -4.19
N PRO A 172 -10.22 -7.33 -3.35
CA PRO A 172 -9.00 -7.74 -2.67
C PRO A 172 -8.07 -8.65 -3.49
N GLU A 173 -8.59 -9.42 -4.45
CA GLU A 173 -7.79 -10.44 -5.13
C GLU A 173 -6.85 -9.83 -6.18
N GLY A 174 -5.60 -10.29 -6.19
CA GLY A 174 -4.58 -9.87 -7.15
C GLY A 174 -4.07 -8.43 -6.98
N ARG A 175 -4.69 -7.61 -6.12
CA ARG A 175 -4.22 -6.25 -5.80
C ARG A 175 -3.17 -6.30 -4.70
N ARG A 176 -2.01 -5.72 -4.94
CA ARG A 176 -0.93 -5.64 -3.96
C ARG A 176 -0.26 -4.28 -3.97
N MET A 177 -0.06 -3.73 -2.78
CA MET A 177 0.83 -2.59 -2.54
C MET A 177 2.00 -3.06 -1.69
N TRP A 178 3.23 -2.63 -1.97
CA TRP A 178 4.41 -3.05 -1.22
C TRP A 178 5.49 -1.98 -1.17
N ILE A 179 6.45 -2.19 -0.28
CA ILE A 179 7.63 -1.33 -0.16
C ILE A 179 8.79 -1.95 -0.96
N ASN A 180 9.43 -1.18 -1.83
CA ASN A 180 10.73 -1.53 -2.40
C ASN A 180 11.79 -0.65 -1.75
N VAL A 181 12.89 -1.23 -1.31
CA VAL A 181 14.04 -0.48 -0.76
C VAL A 181 15.30 -0.94 -1.46
N LYS A 182 16.13 0.00 -1.92
CA LYS A 182 17.47 -0.25 -2.42
C LYS A 182 18.49 0.50 -1.57
N PHE A 183 19.52 -0.20 -1.12
CA PHE A 183 20.64 0.38 -0.40
C PHE A 183 21.85 0.48 -1.33
N PHE A 184 22.54 1.61 -1.29
CA PHE A 184 23.67 1.93 -2.16
C PHE A 184 24.94 2.18 -1.35
N ASP A 185 26.08 1.73 -1.87
CA ASP A 185 27.40 2.08 -1.34
C ASP A 185 27.94 3.40 -1.90
N ALA A 186 29.13 3.80 -1.44
CA ALA A 186 29.79 5.04 -1.87
C ALA A 186 30.21 5.07 -3.36
N SER A 187 30.13 3.94 -4.07
CA SER A 187 30.37 3.84 -5.52
C SER A 187 29.08 3.84 -6.33
N ASP A 188 27.93 4.13 -5.69
CA ASP A 188 26.60 4.08 -6.26
C ASP A 188 26.15 2.67 -6.70
N ALA A 189 26.76 1.63 -6.12
CA ALA A 189 26.36 0.24 -6.37
C ALA A 189 25.27 -0.19 -5.39
N VAL A 190 24.21 -0.84 -5.90
CA VAL A 190 23.19 -1.48 -5.06
C VAL A 190 23.83 -2.66 -4.30
N ILE A 191 23.81 -2.60 -2.97
CA ILE A 191 24.36 -3.64 -2.10
C ILE A 191 23.29 -4.49 -1.41
N ALA A 192 22.04 -4.00 -1.36
CA ALA A 192 20.87 -4.78 -0.97
C ALA A 192 19.61 -4.20 -1.60
N GLU A 193 18.64 -5.07 -1.87
CA GLU A 193 17.29 -4.71 -2.33
C GLU A 193 16.26 -5.55 -1.58
N HIS A 194 15.20 -4.90 -1.09
CA HIS A 194 14.02 -5.53 -0.50
C HIS A 194 12.80 -5.29 -1.39
N GLY A 195 11.91 -6.26 -1.50
CA GLY A 195 10.71 -6.11 -2.33
C GLY A 195 11.02 -5.97 -3.82
N ALA A 196 12.05 -6.66 -4.29
CA ALA A 196 12.45 -6.67 -5.69
C ALA A 196 11.32 -7.22 -6.57
N TYR A 197 11.04 -6.53 -7.68
CA TYR A 197 10.04 -6.92 -8.67
C TYR A 197 10.69 -7.12 -10.04
N ASP A 198 10.44 -8.26 -10.68
CA ASP A 198 10.92 -8.56 -12.03
C ASP A 198 9.81 -8.30 -13.06
N ASP A 199 9.93 -7.22 -13.83
CA ASP A 199 8.97 -6.84 -14.87
C ASP A 199 8.83 -7.88 -16.00
N MET A 200 9.85 -8.71 -16.23
CA MET A 200 9.80 -9.75 -17.27
C MET A 200 8.92 -10.92 -16.83
N THR A 201 9.08 -11.37 -15.60
CA THR A 201 8.37 -12.56 -15.06
C THR A 201 7.12 -12.20 -14.26
N ALA A 202 6.96 -10.91 -13.89
CA ALA A 202 5.96 -10.37 -12.96
C ALA A 202 6.03 -10.95 -11.55
N GLU A 203 7.22 -11.39 -11.13
CA GLU A 203 7.45 -11.98 -9.82
C GLU A 203 7.88 -10.91 -8.81
N LEU A 204 7.20 -10.89 -7.66
CA LEU A 204 7.53 -10.05 -6.51
C LEU A 204 8.22 -10.89 -5.45
N THR A 205 9.40 -10.46 -5.00
CA THR A 205 9.99 -10.97 -3.77
C THR A 205 9.20 -10.44 -2.57
N THR A 206 8.46 -11.32 -1.89
CA THR A 206 7.57 -10.93 -0.78
C THR A 206 8.13 -11.26 0.60
N SER A 207 9.14 -12.12 0.68
CA SER A 207 9.66 -12.64 1.95
C SER A 207 10.48 -11.62 2.75
N ASP A 208 10.95 -10.55 2.12
CA ASP A 208 11.88 -9.57 2.68
C ASP A 208 11.29 -8.16 2.75
N THR A 209 10.01 -8.00 2.43
CA THR A 209 9.30 -6.71 2.44
C THR A 209 7.88 -6.84 2.96
N LYS A 210 7.27 -5.71 3.30
CA LYS A 210 5.85 -5.65 3.65
C LYS A 210 5.00 -5.51 2.39
N VAL A 211 4.02 -6.40 2.28
CA VAL A 211 2.94 -6.35 1.27
C VAL A 211 1.62 -6.07 1.97
N TYR A 212 0.98 -4.95 1.60
CA TYR A 212 -0.34 -4.53 2.02
C TYR A 212 -1.39 -5.14 1.10
N GLU A 213 -2.21 -6.02 1.65
CA GLU A 213 -3.18 -6.83 0.91
C GLU A 213 -4.26 -7.37 1.86
N MET A 214 -5.37 -7.82 1.28
CA MET A 214 -6.38 -8.61 1.97
C MET A 214 -6.45 -9.99 1.33
N LYS A 215 -6.36 -11.04 2.15
CA LYS A 215 -6.46 -12.44 1.70
C LYS A 215 -7.78 -13.03 2.15
N LEU A 216 -8.65 -13.27 1.19
CA LEU A 216 -9.88 -14.01 1.38
C LEU A 216 -9.67 -15.49 1.10
N GLY A 217 -10.56 -16.32 1.60
CA GLY A 217 -10.48 -17.76 1.40
C GLY A 217 -11.60 -18.53 2.08
N LEU A 218 -11.42 -19.84 2.13
CA LEU A 218 -12.38 -20.76 2.70
C LEU A 218 -11.86 -21.29 4.04
N ASP A 219 -12.74 -21.40 5.03
CA ASP A 219 -12.49 -22.23 6.20
C ASP A 219 -12.72 -23.73 5.90
N ALA A 220 -12.46 -24.58 6.90
CA ALA A 220 -12.66 -26.03 6.79
C ALA A 220 -14.10 -26.43 6.40
N HIS A 221 -15.12 -25.66 6.80
CA HIS A 221 -16.52 -25.98 6.50
C HIS A 221 -16.86 -25.67 5.04
N ALA A 222 -16.56 -24.46 4.58
CA ALA A 222 -16.76 -24.07 3.19
C ALA A 222 -15.90 -24.94 2.24
N SER A 223 -14.69 -25.30 2.66
CA SER A 223 -13.84 -26.24 1.91
C SER A 223 -14.51 -27.60 1.73
N ALA A 224 -15.08 -28.18 2.80
CA ALA A 224 -15.78 -29.47 2.73
C ALA A 224 -17.03 -29.43 1.83
N LEU A 225 -17.70 -28.29 1.73
CA LEU A 225 -18.90 -28.11 0.89
C LEU A 225 -18.59 -27.92 -0.59
N THR A 226 -17.51 -27.20 -0.90
CA THR A 226 -17.17 -26.79 -2.27
C THR A 226 -16.14 -27.70 -2.95
N GLY A 227 -15.34 -28.42 -2.16
CA GLY A 227 -14.19 -29.17 -2.66
C GLY A 227 -12.95 -28.30 -2.96
N VAL A 228 -13.03 -26.98 -2.76
CA VAL A 228 -11.89 -26.07 -2.83
C VAL A 228 -11.08 -26.20 -1.53
N PRO A 229 -9.74 -26.27 -1.56
CA PRO A 229 -8.93 -26.38 -0.35
C PRO A 229 -9.16 -25.26 0.67
N GLU A 230 -9.10 -25.58 1.96
CA GLU A 230 -9.08 -24.60 3.05
C GLU A 230 -7.86 -23.68 2.92
N GLY A 231 -8.05 -22.39 3.17
CA GLY A 231 -7.00 -21.38 3.15
C GLY A 231 -7.30 -20.22 2.21
N PRO A 232 -6.32 -19.29 2.04
CA PRO A 232 -6.40 -18.21 1.06
C PRO A 232 -6.69 -18.72 -0.35
N SER A 233 -7.58 -18.05 -1.06
CA SER A 233 -8.05 -18.45 -2.39
C SER A 233 -8.43 -17.22 -3.22
N PHE A 234 -8.46 -17.38 -4.54
CA PHE A 234 -9.00 -16.41 -5.50
C PHE A 234 -10.42 -16.75 -5.96
N HIS A 235 -11.11 -17.68 -5.28
CA HIS A 235 -12.54 -17.93 -5.47
C HIS A 235 -13.38 -16.99 -4.59
N LEU A 236 -13.39 -15.69 -4.90
CA LEU A 236 -14.09 -14.66 -4.14
C LEU A 236 -15.51 -15.03 -3.72
N THR A 237 -16.29 -15.56 -4.66
CA THR A 237 -17.70 -15.93 -4.47
C THR A 237 -17.88 -17.10 -3.51
N LEU A 238 -16.84 -17.90 -3.29
CA LEU A 238 -16.86 -19.04 -2.35
C LEU A 238 -16.24 -18.68 -1.00
N ALA A 239 -15.47 -17.59 -0.92
CA ALA A 239 -14.80 -17.19 0.30
C ALA A 239 -15.80 -16.87 1.43
N ASN A 240 -15.46 -17.34 2.64
CA ASN A 240 -16.22 -17.10 3.86
C ASN A 240 -15.32 -16.68 5.03
N LYS A 241 -14.02 -16.46 4.78
CA LYS A 241 -13.05 -16.08 5.79
C LYS A 241 -12.03 -15.08 5.25
N VAL A 242 -11.72 -14.08 6.08
CA VAL A 242 -10.58 -13.17 5.89
C VAL A 242 -9.40 -13.75 6.66
N PHE A 243 -8.33 -14.11 5.96
CA PHE A 243 -7.10 -14.69 6.54
C PHE A 243 -6.04 -13.63 6.89
N LYS A 244 -6.06 -12.51 6.16
CA LYS A 244 -5.16 -11.37 6.35
C LYS A 244 -5.87 -10.12 5.87
N ASP A 245 -5.72 -9.03 6.58
CA ASP A 245 -5.96 -7.68 6.09
C ASP A 245 -5.06 -6.73 6.87
N ASN A 246 -3.98 -6.28 6.24
CA ASN A 246 -3.03 -5.33 6.81
C ASN A 246 -3.04 -4.00 6.05
N ARG A 247 -4.10 -3.70 5.31
CA ARG A 247 -4.20 -2.47 4.51
C ARG A 247 -4.35 -1.27 5.45
N ILE A 248 -3.69 -0.16 5.12
CA ILE A 248 -3.52 0.98 6.04
C ILE A 248 -4.89 1.67 6.21
N PRO A 249 -5.39 1.86 7.44
CA PRO A 249 -6.70 2.49 7.67
C PRO A 249 -6.69 4.01 7.39
N PRO A 250 -7.86 4.65 7.25
CA PRO A 250 -7.97 6.09 7.03
C PRO A 250 -7.90 6.90 8.34
N ARG A 251 -7.76 8.22 8.23
CA ARG A 251 -7.93 9.15 9.36
C ARG A 251 -9.26 8.91 10.09
N GLY A 252 -9.25 8.99 11.41
CA GLY A 252 -10.43 8.71 12.24
C GLY A 252 -10.67 7.23 12.54
N PHE A 253 -9.77 6.33 12.10
CA PHE A 253 -9.81 4.92 12.43
C PHE A 253 -9.79 4.65 13.94
N THR A 254 -10.62 3.71 14.37
CA THR A 254 -10.51 3.05 15.67
C THR A 254 -10.71 1.55 15.48
N ASN A 255 -10.16 0.74 16.36
CA ASN A 255 -10.39 -0.70 16.29
C ASN A 255 -11.89 -1.03 16.43
N ALA A 256 -12.61 -0.31 17.30
CA ALA A 256 -14.03 -0.52 17.54
C ALA A 256 -14.92 -0.17 16.33
N ASN A 257 -14.67 0.96 15.65
CA ASN A 257 -15.51 1.35 14.51
C ASN A 257 -15.28 0.43 13.30
N PHE A 258 -14.05 -0.07 13.09
CA PHE A 258 -13.76 -0.99 11.98
C PHE A 258 -14.19 -2.43 12.26
N GLU A 259 -14.22 -2.86 13.53
CA GLU A 259 -14.86 -4.12 13.92
C GLU A 259 -16.37 -4.08 13.62
N ALA A 260 -17.04 -2.96 13.92
CA ALA A 260 -18.49 -2.79 13.72
C ALA A 260 -18.93 -2.88 12.24
N ILE A 261 -18.04 -2.58 11.30
CA ILE A 261 -18.29 -2.68 9.85
C ILE A 261 -17.67 -3.93 9.22
N GLN A 262 -17.17 -4.87 10.03
CA GLN A 262 -16.48 -6.09 9.59
C GLN A 262 -15.24 -5.82 8.70
N SER A 263 -14.49 -4.75 8.99
CA SER A 263 -13.24 -4.39 8.30
C SER A 263 -12.09 -4.19 9.31
N ALA A 264 -12.06 -4.92 10.43
CA ALA A 264 -10.91 -4.87 11.35
C ALA A 264 -9.62 -5.37 10.66
N PRO A 265 -8.42 -4.88 11.06
CA PRO A 265 -7.15 -5.48 10.66
C PRO A 265 -7.06 -6.94 11.10
N ILE A 266 -6.50 -7.82 10.26
CA ILE A 266 -6.34 -9.25 10.53
C ILE A 266 -4.92 -9.69 10.19
N GLY A 267 -4.24 -10.33 11.15
CA GLY A 267 -2.82 -10.68 11.01
C GLY A 267 -1.90 -9.47 11.11
N TYR A 268 -2.43 -8.34 11.57
CA TYR A 268 -1.73 -7.09 11.82
C TYR A 268 -2.53 -6.24 12.81
N SER A 269 -1.95 -5.18 13.37
CA SER A 269 -2.60 -4.28 14.32
C SER A 269 -2.20 -2.84 14.07
N TYR A 270 -3.14 -1.93 14.30
CA TYR A 270 -2.95 -0.48 14.30
C TYR A 270 -3.48 0.07 15.61
N ASP A 271 -2.82 1.10 16.16
CA ASP A 271 -3.37 1.84 17.28
C ASP A 271 -4.51 2.75 16.79
N ASP A 272 -5.44 3.10 17.70
CA ASP A 272 -6.53 4.00 17.36
C ASP A 272 -5.96 5.37 16.93
N GLY A 273 -6.42 5.87 15.78
CA GLY A 273 -5.94 7.10 15.17
C GLY A 273 -4.76 6.92 14.21
N ASP A 274 -4.17 5.73 14.11
CA ASP A 274 -3.19 5.45 13.06
C ASP A 274 -3.88 5.52 11.70
N PHE A 275 -3.33 6.34 10.80
CA PHE A 275 -3.66 6.37 9.38
C PHE A 275 -2.38 6.23 8.54
N TRP A 276 -1.36 5.64 9.14
CA TRP A 276 -0.07 5.37 8.55
C TRP A 276 0.42 3.99 9.00
N ASP A 277 1.48 3.49 8.35
CA ASP A 277 2.20 2.31 8.79
C ASP A 277 3.70 2.56 8.75
N ASP A 278 4.42 2.09 9.77
CA ASP A 278 5.88 2.13 9.84
C ASP A 278 6.46 0.73 9.54
N THR A 279 7.41 0.66 8.62
CA THR A 279 8.17 -0.57 8.33
C THR A 279 9.66 -0.28 8.38
N GLN A 280 10.37 -1.04 9.23
CA GLN A 280 11.81 -0.89 9.39
C GLN A 280 12.60 -1.93 8.59
N PHE A 281 13.68 -1.48 7.94
CA PHE A 281 14.64 -2.29 7.20
C PHE A 281 16.03 -2.12 7.79
N VAL A 282 16.71 -3.25 8.02
CA VAL A 282 18.09 -3.23 8.52
C VAL A 282 19.00 -2.60 7.47
N ILE A 283 19.75 -1.58 7.86
CA ILE A 283 20.71 -0.93 6.99
C ILE A 283 21.94 -1.84 6.83
N PRO A 284 22.27 -2.29 5.61
CA PRO A 284 23.42 -3.15 5.40
C PRO A 284 24.73 -2.37 5.61
N LYS A 285 25.74 -3.06 6.13
CA LYS A 285 27.08 -2.48 6.34
C LYS A 285 27.63 -1.92 5.02
N GLY A 286 28.07 -0.67 5.03
CA GLY A 286 28.63 0.01 3.87
C GLY A 286 27.60 0.77 3.02
N ALA A 287 26.31 0.72 3.38
CA ALA A 287 25.32 1.62 2.79
C ALA A 287 25.60 3.06 3.21
N VAL A 288 25.58 3.96 2.24
CA VAL A 288 25.65 5.41 2.45
C VAL A 288 24.36 6.10 2.04
N ARG A 289 23.45 5.37 1.36
CA ARG A 289 22.20 5.92 0.82
C ARG A 289 21.16 4.82 0.68
N ALA A 290 19.90 5.17 0.92
CA ALA A 290 18.76 4.32 0.62
C ALA A 290 17.78 5.05 -0.30
N GLU A 291 17.24 4.32 -1.28
CA GLU A 291 16.04 4.72 -2.02
C GLU A 291 14.90 3.81 -1.60
N ALA A 292 13.73 4.38 -1.37
CA ALA A 292 12.51 3.63 -1.10
C ALA A 292 11.42 4.03 -2.10
N ARG A 293 10.55 3.09 -2.42
CA ARG A 293 9.34 3.30 -3.21
C ARG A 293 8.16 2.58 -2.59
N VAL A 294 6.99 3.21 -2.63
CA VAL A 294 5.71 2.54 -2.42
C VAL A 294 5.18 2.16 -3.79
N ARG A 295 4.97 0.87 -4.01
CA ARG A 295 4.61 0.31 -5.32
C ARG A 295 3.26 -0.35 -5.27
N TYR A 296 2.51 -0.27 -6.36
CA TYR A 296 1.21 -0.90 -6.50
C TYR A 296 1.09 -1.68 -7.80
N GLN A 297 0.44 -2.84 -7.73
CA GLN A 297 0.03 -3.62 -8.89
C GLN A 297 -1.44 -4.00 -8.76
N LEU A 298 -2.20 -3.73 -9.83
CA LEU A 298 -3.63 -4.04 -9.91
C LEU A 298 -3.90 -5.54 -10.03
N THR A 299 -3.13 -6.24 -10.89
CA THR A 299 -3.35 -7.64 -11.21
C THR A 299 -2.04 -8.41 -11.11
N SER A 300 -1.87 -9.13 -10.01
CA SER A 300 -0.70 -9.98 -9.80
C SER A 300 -0.65 -11.18 -10.75
N LYS A 301 0.54 -11.74 -10.94
CA LYS A 301 0.76 -12.96 -11.72
C LYS A 301 -0.08 -14.13 -11.20
N GLU A 302 -0.10 -14.31 -9.89
CA GLU A 302 -0.79 -15.43 -9.25
C GLU A 302 -2.30 -15.38 -9.54
N TYR A 303 -2.89 -14.18 -9.53
CA TYR A 303 -4.32 -14.00 -9.80
C TYR A 303 -4.66 -14.21 -11.28
N ILE A 304 -3.88 -13.65 -12.21
CA ILE A 304 -4.17 -13.81 -13.65
C ILE A 304 -3.94 -15.26 -14.12
N GLU A 305 -2.94 -15.96 -13.55
CA GLU A 305 -2.71 -17.38 -13.82
C GLU A 305 -3.83 -18.24 -13.25
N PHE A 306 -4.33 -17.92 -12.06
CA PHE A 306 -5.52 -18.56 -11.50
C PHE A 306 -6.75 -18.40 -12.42
N LEU A 307 -7.04 -17.19 -12.90
CA LEU A 307 -8.16 -16.97 -13.82
C LEU A 307 -8.01 -17.75 -15.13
N ARG A 308 -6.78 -17.89 -15.63
CA ARG A 308 -6.47 -18.70 -16.81
C ARG A 308 -6.72 -20.18 -16.54
N ASP A 309 -6.19 -20.71 -15.45
CA ASP A 309 -6.13 -22.14 -15.17
C ASP A 309 -7.47 -22.70 -14.66
N GLU A 310 -8.20 -21.92 -13.86
CA GLU A 310 -9.52 -22.32 -13.34
C GLU A 310 -10.66 -22.14 -14.35
N ASN A 311 -10.44 -21.35 -15.40
CA ASN A 311 -11.43 -21.26 -16.47
C ASN A 311 -11.36 -22.48 -17.40
N THR A 312 -12.15 -23.49 -17.06
CA THR A 312 -12.27 -24.74 -17.83
C THR A 312 -13.47 -24.76 -18.79
N THR A 313 -14.22 -23.66 -18.89
CA THR A 313 -15.51 -23.62 -19.62
C THR A 313 -15.43 -22.95 -20.99
N ASN A 314 -14.49 -22.02 -21.17
CA ASN A 314 -14.29 -21.27 -22.41
C ASN A 314 -12.86 -20.71 -22.46
N THR A 315 -12.58 -19.81 -23.42
CA THR A 315 -11.24 -19.24 -23.61
C THR A 315 -10.98 -17.96 -22.81
N ALA A 316 -11.97 -17.40 -22.11
CA ALA A 316 -11.86 -16.05 -21.55
C ALA A 316 -10.69 -15.90 -20.56
N GLY A 317 -10.32 -16.95 -19.84
CA GLY A 317 -9.17 -16.98 -18.94
C GLY A 317 -7.83 -16.87 -19.70
N GLN A 318 -7.72 -17.61 -20.82
CA GLN A 318 -6.56 -17.48 -21.71
C GLN A 318 -6.54 -16.12 -22.41
N ASP A 319 -7.69 -15.65 -22.87
CA ASP A 319 -7.79 -14.39 -23.61
C ASP A 319 -7.35 -13.19 -22.74
N ILE A 320 -7.75 -13.14 -21.46
CA ILE A 320 -7.33 -12.08 -20.54
C ILE A 320 -5.86 -12.22 -20.11
N TYR A 321 -5.36 -13.45 -19.96
CA TYR A 321 -3.94 -13.70 -19.70
C TYR A 321 -3.05 -13.20 -20.85
N ASP A 322 -3.46 -13.44 -22.10
CA ASP A 322 -2.73 -12.97 -23.27
C ASP A 322 -2.71 -11.43 -23.34
N GLN A 323 -3.81 -10.76 -22.97
CA GLN A 323 -3.83 -9.30 -22.85
C GLN A 323 -2.91 -8.80 -21.74
N TRP A 324 -2.91 -9.46 -20.58
CA TRP A 324 -2.01 -9.11 -19.49
C TRP A 324 -0.55 -9.21 -19.93
N VAL A 325 -0.15 -10.29 -20.61
CA VAL A 325 1.21 -10.43 -21.17
C VAL A 325 1.51 -9.33 -22.19
N ALA A 326 0.59 -9.05 -23.12
CA ALA A 326 0.78 -8.06 -24.18
C ALA A 326 0.91 -6.61 -23.66
N LEU A 327 0.31 -6.32 -22.50
CA LEU A 327 0.21 -4.97 -21.92
C LEU A 327 1.17 -4.75 -20.76
N GLY A 328 2.25 -5.52 -20.66
CA GLY A 328 3.28 -5.31 -19.64
C GLY A 328 2.94 -5.87 -18.27
N LYS A 329 2.08 -6.90 -18.22
CA LYS A 329 1.80 -7.71 -17.03
C LYS A 329 1.24 -6.90 -15.85
N SER A 330 0.24 -6.06 -16.14
CA SER A 330 -0.29 -5.07 -15.19
C SER A 330 0.85 -4.19 -14.65
N PRO A 331 1.28 -3.17 -15.43
CA PRO A 331 2.42 -2.34 -15.08
C PRO A 331 2.35 -1.83 -13.63
N VAL A 332 3.50 -1.83 -12.96
CA VAL A 332 3.61 -1.36 -11.58
C VAL A 332 3.53 0.16 -11.56
N ILE A 333 2.73 0.69 -10.63
CA ILE A 333 2.64 2.12 -10.36
C ILE A 333 3.53 2.42 -9.15
N ASP A 334 4.50 3.31 -9.32
CA ASP A 334 5.22 3.91 -8.19
C ASP A 334 4.32 5.00 -7.59
N MET A 335 3.75 4.75 -6.41
CA MET A 335 2.88 5.71 -5.71
C MET A 335 3.71 6.82 -5.06
N ASP A 336 4.76 6.41 -4.34
CA ASP A 336 5.70 7.31 -3.68
C ASP A 336 7.13 6.88 -4.01
N GLU A 337 8.03 7.86 -4.02
CA GLU A 337 9.47 7.63 -4.09
C GLU A 337 10.22 8.62 -3.19
N GLY A 338 11.33 8.17 -2.64
CA GLY A 338 12.13 8.98 -1.74
C GLY A 338 13.52 8.42 -1.58
N MET A 339 14.44 9.28 -1.18
CA MET A 339 15.80 8.89 -0.83
C MET A 339 16.21 9.53 0.50
N ILE A 340 17.07 8.82 1.23
CA ILE A 340 17.70 9.34 2.43
C ILE A 340 19.19 8.97 2.39
N GLU A 341 20.03 9.95 2.69
CA GLU A 341 21.45 9.70 2.93
C GLU A 341 21.58 8.99 4.28
N ILE A 342 22.27 7.86 4.26
CA ILE A 342 22.66 7.16 5.48
C ILE A 342 23.97 7.78 5.87
N ALA A 343 23.90 8.72 6.82
CA ALA A 343 25.09 9.28 7.42
C ALA A 343 26.00 8.09 7.83
N PRO A 344 27.23 8.01 7.29
CA PRO A 344 28.16 6.99 7.76
C PRO A 344 28.27 7.15 9.28
N PRO A 345 28.25 6.05 10.04
CA PRO A 345 28.34 6.14 11.49
C PRO A 345 29.56 6.98 11.82
N CYS A 346 29.37 8.12 12.47
CA CYS A 346 30.45 8.96 12.93
C CYS A 346 30.77 8.53 14.35
N PRO A 347 31.72 7.60 14.56
CA PRO A 347 31.90 6.99 15.87
C PRO A 347 32.38 8.02 16.88
N ALA A 348 32.97 9.11 16.40
CA ALA A 348 33.44 10.21 17.21
C ALA A 348 32.33 11.21 17.64
N ASP A 349 31.13 11.17 17.05
CA ASP A 349 29.96 11.96 17.49
C ASP A 349 29.23 11.16 18.58
N LEU A 350 29.69 11.32 19.82
CA LEU A 350 29.17 10.61 20.98
C LEU A 350 27.94 11.30 21.58
N THR A 351 27.68 12.54 21.18
CA THR A 351 26.48 13.29 21.58
C THR A 351 25.30 13.03 20.64
N GLY A 352 25.58 12.60 19.40
CA GLY A 352 24.60 12.30 18.35
C GLY A 352 24.00 13.55 17.73
N ASP A 353 24.65 14.71 17.88
CA ASP A 353 24.13 16.01 17.44
C ASP A 353 24.63 16.43 16.04
N GLY A 354 25.49 15.61 15.43
CA GLY A 354 26.07 15.82 14.10
C GLY A 354 27.27 16.77 14.08
N ASN A 355 27.69 17.34 15.21
CA ASN A 355 28.86 18.20 15.31
C ASN A 355 29.96 17.51 16.11
N LEU A 356 31.17 17.47 15.55
CA LEU A 356 32.35 17.06 16.31
C LEU A 356 32.93 18.24 17.07
N ASP A 357 32.64 18.31 18.36
CA ASP A 357 33.13 19.38 19.21
C ASP A 357 33.60 18.90 20.58
N PHE A 358 33.73 19.84 21.52
CA PHE A 358 34.19 19.54 22.87
C PHE A 358 33.24 18.59 23.63
N PHE A 359 31.95 18.59 23.31
CA PHE A 359 30.95 17.78 24.00
C PHE A 359 31.13 16.28 23.71
N ASP A 360 31.54 15.89 22.51
CA ASP A 360 31.85 14.48 22.22
C ASP A 360 33.10 14.00 22.94
N VAL A 361 34.12 14.85 23.01
CA VAL A 361 35.33 14.56 23.80
C VAL A 361 34.96 14.40 25.27
N SER A 362 34.09 15.27 25.79
CA SER A 362 33.58 15.17 27.16
C SER A 362 32.78 13.89 27.38
N ALA A 363 31.93 13.50 26.43
CA ALA A 363 31.17 12.26 26.47
C ALA A 363 32.09 11.03 26.46
N PHE A 364 33.10 11.00 25.57
CA PHE A 364 34.11 9.96 25.51
C PHE A 364 34.85 9.80 26.84
N LEU A 365 35.32 10.90 27.43
CA LEU A 365 36.05 10.85 28.70
C LEU A 365 35.16 10.32 29.85
N GLY A 366 33.88 10.67 29.83
CA GLY A 366 32.88 10.13 30.77
C GLY A 366 32.68 8.63 30.59
N ALA A 367 32.46 8.17 29.36
CA ALA A 367 32.27 6.76 29.02
C ALA A 367 33.53 5.93 29.34
N PHE A 368 34.71 6.43 28.98
CA PHE A 368 36.00 5.77 29.22
C PHE A 368 36.30 5.62 30.71
N SER A 369 36.02 6.65 31.52
CA SER A 369 36.21 6.60 32.98
C SER A 369 35.27 5.60 33.66
N ASN A 370 34.09 5.37 33.07
CA ASN A 370 33.08 4.44 33.56
C ASN A 370 33.15 3.06 32.89
N MET A 371 34.12 2.82 31.99
CA MET A 371 34.26 1.57 31.23
C MET A 371 32.96 1.17 30.51
N GLN A 372 32.27 2.15 29.91
CA GLN A 372 31.05 1.92 29.16
C GLN A 372 31.37 1.44 27.73
N PRO A 373 30.54 0.56 27.12
CA PRO A 373 30.82 -0.04 25.82
C PRO A 373 31.13 0.96 24.70
N GLU A 374 30.57 2.16 24.76
CA GLU A 374 30.75 3.22 23.76
C GLU A 374 32.17 3.81 23.77
N ALA A 375 32.96 3.55 24.82
CA ALA A 375 34.36 3.96 24.91
C ALA A 375 35.37 2.89 24.43
N ASP A 376 34.92 1.67 24.08
CA ASP A 376 35.77 0.63 23.50
C ASP A 376 35.87 0.81 21.98
N PHE A 377 36.63 1.82 21.55
CA PHE A 377 36.79 2.17 20.13
C PHE A 377 37.60 1.15 19.34
N THR A 378 38.35 0.28 20.02
CA THR A 378 39.07 -0.81 19.37
C THR A 378 38.26 -2.11 19.28
N GLY A 379 37.20 -2.23 20.08
CA GLY A 379 36.31 -3.39 20.15
C GLY A 379 36.96 -4.63 20.76
N ASP A 380 38.04 -4.46 21.53
CA ASP A 380 38.82 -5.55 22.10
C ASP A 380 38.42 -5.89 23.55
N GLY A 381 37.47 -5.16 24.13
CA GLY A 381 36.98 -5.30 25.49
C GLY A 381 37.92 -4.72 26.55
N LEU A 382 38.99 -4.00 26.17
CA LEU A 382 39.99 -3.43 27.07
C LEU A 382 40.04 -1.89 26.95
N TYR A 383 39.44 -1.18 27.91
CA TYR A 383 39.51 0.29 27.97
C TYR A 383 40.92 0.81 28.29
N ASN A 384 41.67 1.18 27.26
CA ASN A 384 43.07 1.56 27.38
C ASN A 384 43.46 2.70 26.41
N PHE A 385 44.75 3.03 26.35
CA PHE A 385 45.27 4.12 25.51
C PHE A 385 44.94 3.93 24.02
N PHE A 386 44.79 2.70 23.54
CA PHE A 386 44.46 2.42 22.14
C PHE A 386 43.04 2.89 21.78
N ASP A 387 42.07 2.84 22.69
CA ASP A 387 40.73 3.41 22.45
C ASP A 387 40.76 4.94 22.38
N VAL A 388 41.53 5.57 23.27
CA VAL A 388 41.75 7.02 23.24
C VAL A 388 42.38 7.43 21.90
N SER A 389 43.39 6.69 21.44
CA SER A 389 44.02 6.94 20.15
C SER A 389 43.06 6.71 18.99
N ALA A 390 42.22 5.68 19.05
CA ALA A 390 41.24 5.37 18.00
C ALA A 390 40.14 6.44 17.93
N PHE A 391 39.60 6.88 19.07
CA PHE A 391 38.67 8.01 19.16
C PHE A 391 39.28 9.29 18.58
N LEU A 392 40.49 9.67 19.00
CA LEU A 392 41.13 10.89 18.50
C LEU A 392 41.40 10.86 16.99
N ASN A 393 41.73 9.68 16.45
CA ASN A 393 41.88 9.50 15.01
C ASN A 393 40.54 9.68 14.28
N ALA A 394 39.45 9.10 14.80
CA ALA A 394 38.10 9.27 14.25
C ALA A 394 37.64 10.74 14.35
N PHE A 395 37.83 11.37 15.51
CA PHE A 395 37.47 12.77 15.76
C PHE A 395 38.23 13.73 14.84
N SER A 396 39.53 13.49 14.62
CA SER A 396 40.37 14.34 13.76
C SER A 396 40.12 14.12 12.26
N ALA A 397 39.66 12.92 11.87
CA ALA A 397 39.30 12.63 10.49
C ALA A 397 38.02 13.37 10.05
N GLY A 398 37.18 13.77 11.01
CA GLY A 398 35.86 14.34 10.74
C GLY A 398 34.80 13.26 10.52
N CYS A 399 33.52 13.63 10.64
CA CYS A 399 32.44 12.84 10.08
C CYS A 399 32.41 13.08 8.55
N PRO A 400 32.20 12.06 7.72
CA PRO A 400 31.95 12.26 6.29
C PRO A 400 30.69 13.09 6.01
#